data_AF-A0AAN7PPD4-F1
#
_entry.id   AF-A0AAN7PPD4-F1
#
_cell.length_a   1.000
_cell.length_b   1.000
_cell.length_c   1.000
_cell.angle_alpha   90.00
_cell.angle_beta   90.00
_cell.angle_gamma   90.00
#
_symmetry.space_group_name_H-M   'P 1'
#
loop_
_entity.id
_entity.type
_entity.pdbx_description
1 polymer ?
#
loop_
_entity_poly.entity_id
_entity_poly.type
_entity_poly.pdbx_seq_one_letter_code
_entity_poly.pdbx_strand_id
1 'polypeptide(L)'
;MAASVLLSNPFVVSWRPRFPPKPIVSRAPTSAFFCSSSGSSRQITRRFLARTSVGDGGGAGGEPQTSEPQLVGEDSAVFDLGEQKIRSWVYFTGILGAVLFVLNVAWLDGTNGLGLGSAFIDAVSGFSESHEVVMLLLILVFATVHSGLASLRDTGERLVGERAFRVLFAGISLPLAVSTIVYFINHRYDGMQLWQLQTIPAVHQLVWFSSFISFFFLYPSTFNLLEVAAVDKPKMHLWETGIMRITRHPQMVGQVIWCLAHTLWIGNSVAVAASVGLIGHHLFGAWNGDRRLAIRYGEAFDRVKSRTSIIPFVAILEGRQNLPKDYYKEFIRLPYLSITLLTLLAYFAHPIMQAASFRLHW
;
A
#
# COMPACT_ATOMS: atom_id res chain seq x y z
N MET A 1 -35.64 -35.88 -15.78
CA MET A 1 -36.69 -35.07 -16.43
C MET A 1 -36.29 -33.62 -16.29
N ALA A 2 -36.05 -32.97 -17.43
CA ALA A 2 -35.64 -31.59 -17.54
C ALA A 2 -36.84 -30.64 -17.38
N ALA A 3 -36.63 -29.49 -16.76
CA ALA A 3 -37.48 -28.31 -16.98
C ALA A 3 -36.66 -27.04 -16.67
N SER A 4 -36.11 -26.46 -17.74
CA SER A 4 -35.65 -25.08 -17.80
C SER A 4 -36.85 -24.14 -17.81
N VAL A 5 -36.78 -23.02 -17.10
CA VAL A 5 -37.65 -21.86 -17.35
C VAL A 5 -36.81 -20.59 -17.37
N LEU A 6 -36.88 -19.92 -18.52
CA LEU A 6 -36.25 -18.66 -18.88
C LEU A 6 -37.05 -17.45 -18.35
N LEU A 7 -36.29 -16.42 -17.96
CA LEU A 7 -36.48 -14.98 -18.19
C LEU A 7 -37.90 -14.40 -18.30
N SER A 8 -38.19 -13.41 -17.45
CA SER A 8 -38.81 -12.16 -17.91
C SER A 8 -38.46 -10.99 -16.98
N ASN A 9 -38.11 -9.87 -17.61
CA ASN A 9 -37.68 -8.60 -17.02
C ASN A 9 -38.66 -7.53 -17.54
N PRO A 10 -39.38 -6.77 -16.70
CA PRO A 10 -40.15 -5.64 -17.18
C PRO A 10 -39.63 -4.30 -16.63
N PHE A 11 -39.97 -3.23 -17.37
CA PHE A 11 -39.80 -1.80 -17.08
C PHE A 11 -38.56 -1.11 -17.67
N VAL A 12 -38.60 -0.96 -18.99
CA VAL A 12 -38.00 0.16 -19.71
C VAL A 12 -38.96 1.34 -19.64
N VAL A 13 -38.56 2.45 -19.02
CA VAL A 13 -39.23 3.75 -19.16
C VAL A 13 -38.24 4.70 -19.83
N SER A 14 -38.55 5.11 -21.06
CA SER A 14 -37.77 6.02 -21.87
C SER A 14 -38.08 7.48 -21.52
N TRP A 15 -37.08 8.25 -21.11
CA TRP A 15 -37.14 9.72 -21.11
C TRP A 15 -35.97 10.30 -21.91
N ARG A 16 -36.29 11.11 -22.93
CA ARG A 16 -35.35 11.91 -23.73
C ARG A 16 -35.56 13.39 -23.44
N PRO A 17 -34.48 14.17 -23.21
CA PRO A 17 -34.50 15.61 -23.47
C PRO A 17 -33.79 15.96 -24.79
N ARG A 18 -34.38 16.90 -25.54
CA ARG A 18 -33.85 17.51 -26.78
C ARG A 18 -32.83 18.60 -26.44
N PHE A 19 -31.73 18.68 -27.19
CA PHE A 19 -30.84 19.85 -27.26
C PHE A 19 -30.95 20.52 -28.63
N PRO A 20 -30.95 21.87 -28.72
CA PRO A 20 -30.72 22.59 -29.98
C PRO A 20 -29.23 23.00 -30.16
N PRO A 21 -28.80 23.35 -31.39
CA PRO A 21 -27.40 23.27 -31.83
C PRO A 21 -26.59 24.60 -31.73
N LYS A 22 -25.26 24.46 -31.83
CA LYS A 22 -24.23 25.54 -31.93
C LYS A 22 -24.15 26.17 -33.33
N PRO A 23 -23.50 27.35 -33.47
CA PRO A 23 -22.80 27.73 -34.70
C PRO A 23 -21.28 27.99 -34.53
N ILE A 24 -20.50 27.20 -35.27
CA ILE A 24 -19.40 27.45 -36.24
C ILE A 24 -18.63 28.83 -36.31
N VAL A 25 -17.29 28.70 -36.15
CA VAL A 25 -16.11 29.26 -36.89
C VAL A 25 -15.68 30.74 -36.81
N SER A 26 -14.38 30.95 -36.50
CA SER A 26 -13.46 31.80 -37.29
C SER A 26 -11.99 31.37 -37.16
N ARG A 27 -11.14 31.80 -38.11
CA ARG A 27 -9.85 31.26 -38.59
C ARG A 27 -8.60 31.92 -37.95
N ALA A 28 -7.50 31.13 -37.82
CA ALA A 28 -6.06 31.31 -38.18
C ALA A 28 -5.35 32.70 -38.05
N PRO A 29 -4.00 32.79 -37.88
CA PRO A 29 -3.00 32.02 -38.64
C PRO A 29 -1.64 31.61 -38.01
N THR A 30 -1.03 30.66 -38.73
CA THR A 30 0.38 30.24 -38.92
C THR A 30 1.55 30.93 -38.21
N SER A 31 2.52 30.12 -37.77
CA SER A 31 3.91 30.24 -38.23
C SER A 31 4.60 28.88 -38.25
N ALA A 32 5.32 28.62 -39.34
CA ALA A 32 6.15 27.46 -39.59
C ALA A 32 7.60 27.84 -39.30
N PHE A 33 8.37 26.91 -38.72
CA PHE A 33 9.82 26.89 -38.88
C PHE A 33 10.26 25.46 -39.18
N PHE A 34 10.65 25.26 -40.44
CA PHE A 34 11.48 24.16 -40.89
C PHE A 34 12.90 24.38 -40.39
N CYS A 35 13.55 23.33 -39.91
CA CYS A 35 14.99 23.18 -40.12
C CYS A 35 15.32 21.70 -40.33
N SER A 36 15.91 21.43 -41.50
CA SER A 36 16.36 20.14 -41.98
C SER A 36 17.85 19.94 -41.65
N SER A 37 18.23 18.70 -41.38
CA SER A 37 19.50 18.02 -41.73
C SER A 37 19.80 16.99 -40.65
N SER A 38 20.48 15.86 -40.86
CA SER A 38 20.93 15.09 -42.01
C SER A 38 21.34 13.74 -41.40
N GLY A 39 21.05 12.63 -42.08
CA GLY A 39 21.30 11.30 -41.53
C GLY A 39 22.78 10.95 -41.34
N SER A 40 23.04 10.03 -40.40
CA SER A 40 24.14 9.08 -40.52
C SER A 40 23.73 7.76 -39.86
N SER A 41 23.51 6.77 -40.71
CA SER A 41 23.38 5.36 -40.35
C SER A 41 24.72 4.88 -39.78
N ARG A 42 24.71 4.33 -38.55
CA ARG A 42 25.83 3.54 -38.04
C ARG A 42 25.31 2.19 -37.54
N GLN A 43 25.81 1.16 -38.22
CA GLN A 43 25.55 -0.25 -37.99
C GLN A 43 25.96 -0.65 -36.57
N ILE A 44 25.05 -1.34 -35.88
CA ILE A 44 25.30 -1.96 -34.59
C ILE A 44 25.92 -3.34 -34.85
N THR A 45 27.25 -3.44 -34.72
CA THR A 45 27.93 -4.73 -34.59
C THR A 45 28.07 -5.07 -33.12
N ARG A 46 27.20 -5.96 -32.63
CA ARG A 46 27.36 -6.60 -31.31
C ARG A 46 28.56 -7.54 -31.37
N ARG A 47 29.64 -7.24 -30.65
CA ARG A 47 30.63 -8.24 -30.22
C ARG A 47 30.55 -8.38 -28.71
N PHE A 48 30.03 -9.53 -28.28
CA PHE A 48 30.18 -10.05 -26.93
C PHE A 48 31.68 -10.31 -26.69
N LEU A 49 32.27 -9.64 -25.69
CA LEU A 49 33.54 -10.03 -25.12
C LEU A 49 33.37 -10.10 -23.61
N ALA A 50 33.30 -11.34 -23.12
CA ALA A 50 33.53 -11.67 -21.73
C ALA A 50 34.98 -11.28 -21.39
N ARG A 51 35.17 -10.51 -20.32
CA ARG A 51 36.52 -10.25 -19.78
C ARG A 51 36.53 -10.60 -18.30
N THR A 52 37.24 -11.68 -18.03
CA THR A 52 37.74 -12.14 -16.74
C THR A 52 38.69 -11.10 -16.13
N SER A 53 38.51 -10.85 -14.83
CA SER A 53 39.35 -9.99 -14.01
C SER A 53 40.69 -10.66 -13.68
N VAL A 54 41.82 -10.01 -13.96
CA VAL A 54 43.06 -10.00 -13.15
C VAL A 54 43.94 -8.86 -13.68
N GLY A 55 44.56 -8.10 -12.78
CA GLY A 55 45.86 -7.45 -13.05
C GLY A 55 45.89 -5.93 -12.90
N ASP A 56 46.38 -5.49 -11.76
CA ASP A 56 46.76 -4.14 -11.37
C ASP A 56 47.83 -3.53 -12.30
N GLY A 57 47.77 -2.22 -12.53
CA GLY A 57 48.70 -1.50 -13.41
C GLY A 57 48.24 -0.08 -13.72
N GLY A 58 48.85 0.89 -13.05
CA GLY A 58 48.42 2.30 -13.04
C GLY A 58 48.67 3.10 -14.31
N GLY A 59 48.11 4.32 -14.30
CA GLY A 59 48.53 5.42 -15.17
C GLY A 59 47.43 6.08 -16.00
N ALA A 60 47.08 7.31 -15.58
CA ALA A 60 46.66 8.46 -16.39
C ALA A 60 45.24 8.53 -16.99
N GLY A 61 44.52 9.58 -16.57
CA GLY A 61 43.73 10.43 -17.47
C GLY A 61 42.40 9.85 -17.96
N GLY A 62 41.46 9.58 -17.05
CA GLY A 62 40.06 9.35 -17.39
C GLY A 62 39.23 10.60 -17.09
N GLU A 63 38.41 11.03 -18.05
CA GLU A 63 37.28 11.95 -17.83
C GLU A 63 36.52 11.59 -16.55
N PRO A 64 35.90 12.55 -15.84
CA PRO A 64 35.11 12.21 -14.67
C PRO A 64 33.96 11.33 -15.13
N GLN A 65 34.11 10.02 -14.93
CA GLN A 65 32.97 9.13 -14.82
C GLN A 65 32.12 9.78 -13.74
N THR A 66 30.95 10.26 -14.13
CA THR A 66 29.92 10.69 -13.20
C THR A 66 29.58 9.44 -12.41
N SER A 67 30.32 9.23 -11.32
CA SER A 67 30.08 8.15 -10.38
C SER A 67 28.65 8.34 -9.94
N GLU A 68 27.75 7.45 -10.36
CA GLU A 68 26.39 7.50 -9.82
C GLU A 68 26.51 7.54 -8.31
N PRO A 69 25.87 8.52 -7.65
CA PRO A 69 26.03 8.68 -6.22
C PRO A 69 25.68 7.36 -5.55
N GLN A 70 26.67 6.79 -4.84
CA GLN A 70 26.51 5.52 -4.16
C GLN A 70 25.27 5.60 -3.27
N LEU A 71 24.36 4.64 -3.46
CA LEU A 71 23.15 4.53 -2.66
C LEU A 71 23.56 4.32 -1.20
N VAL A 72 22.94 5.08 -0.28
CA VAL A 72 23.12 4.90 1.15
C VAL A 72 22.13 3.86 1.66
N GLY A 73 20.93 3.83 1.05
CA GLY A 73 19.89 2.85 1.25
C GLY A 73 20.04 1.59 0.40
N GLU A 74 19.33 0.56 0.84
CA GLU A 74 19.21 -0.75 0.23
C GLU A 74 18.26 -0.75 -0.99
N ASP A 75 18.37 -1.80 -1.79
CA ASP A 75 17.50 -2.03 -2.95
C ASP A 75 16.18 -2.70 -2.52
N SER A 76 15.04 -2.08 -2.81
CA SER A 76 13.72 -2.53 -2.34
C SER A 76 13.16 -3.68 -3.17
N ALA A 77 12.36 -4.58 -2.58
CA ALA A 77 11.72 -5.71 -3.27
C ALA A 77 12.68 -6.71 -3.94
N VAL A 78 13.98 -6.70 -3.61
CA VAL A 78 14.89 -7.76 -4.03
C VAL A 78 14.49 -9.06 -3.34
N PHE A 79 14.34 -10.13 -4.12
CA PHE A 79 14.00 -11.45 -3.61
C PHE A 79 14.77 -12.51 -4.40
N ASP A 80 15.79 -13.08 -3.78
CA ASP A 80 16.56 -14.17 -4.35
C ASP A 80 15.97 -15.52 -3.88
N LEU A 81 15.47 -16.31 -4.82
CA LEU A 81 14.92 -17.64 -4.58
C LEU A 81 15.97 -18.64 -4.09
N GLY A 82 17.23 -18.50 -4.52
CA GLY A 82 18.33 -19.38 -4.15
C GLY A 82 18.79 -19.20 -2.69
N GLU A 83 18.57 -18.02 -2.12
CA GLU A 83 18.88 -17.73 -0.72
C GLU A 83 17.77 -18.16 0.25
N GLN A 84 16.59 -18.54 -0.26
CA GLN A 84 15.45 -18.93 0.56
C GLN A 84 15.61 -20.35 1.14
N LYS A 85 15.43 -20.47 2.46
CA LYS A 85 15.43 -21.76 3.16
C LYS A 85 14.00 -22.27 3.32
N ILE A 86 13.69 -23.44 2.76
CA ILE A 86 12.37 -24.09 2.88
C ILE A 86 11.93 -24.19 4.36
N ARG A 87 12.86 -24.50 5.27
CA ARG A 87 12.61 -24.56 6.72
C ARG A 87 12.07 -23.24 7.28
N SER A 88 12.54 -22.08 6.80
CA SER A 88 12.03 -20.77 7.23
C SER A 88 10.59 -20.55 6.81
N TRP A 89 10.21 -21.02 5.62
CA TRP A 89 8.83 -20.94 5.13
C TRP A 89 7.89 -21.89 5.88
N VAL A 90 8.35 -23.09 6.25
CA VAL A 90 7.59 -23.98 7.14
C VAL A 90 7.37 -23.32 8.51
N TYR A 91 8.40 -22.69 9.09
CA TYR A 91 8.24 -21.93 10.34
C TYR A 91 7.30 -20.75 10.20
N PHE A 92 7.40 -19.99 9.12
CA PHE A 92 6.48 -18.91 8.79
C PHE A 92 5.03 -19.40 8.79
N THR A 93 4.74 -20.48 8.06
CA THR A 93 3.39 -21.05 8.00
C THR A 93 2.90 -21.52 9.36
N GLY A 94 3.75 -22.18 10.15
CA GLY A 94 3.40 -22.61 11.51
C GLY A 94 3.09 -21.44 12.45
N ILE A 95 3.94 -20.41 12.45
CA ILE A 95 3.76 -19.21 13.27
C ILE A 95 2.49 -18.46 12.84
N LEU A 96 2.30 -18.26 11.54
CA LEU A 96 1.10 -17.62 11.01
C LEU A 96 -0.16 -18.37 11.43
N GLY A 97 -0.18 -19.70 11.29
CA GLY A 97 -1.28 -20.54 11.74
C GLY A 97 -1.56 -20.41 13.24
N ALA A 98 -0.52 -20.42 14.08
CA ALA A 98 -0.66 -20.24 15.52
C ALA A 98 -1.22 -18.85 15.89
N VAL A 99 -0.70 -17.78 15.27
CA VAL A 99 -1.18 -16.41 15.49
C VAL A 99 -2.64 -16.27 15.07
N LEU A 100 -3.02 -16.79 13.90
CA LEU A 100 -4.41 -16.75 13.44
C LEU A 100 -5.34 -17.59 14.34
N PHE A 101 -4.88 -18.73 14.83
CA PHE A 101 -5.64 -19.54 15.79
C PHE A 101 -5.85 -18.79 17.11
N VAL A 102 -4.81 -18.19 17.68
CA VAL A 102 -4.91 -17.39 18.92
C VAL A 102 -5.82 -16.19 18.71
N LEU A 103 -5.69 -15.46 17.59
CA LEU A 103 -6.58 -14.36 17.25
C LEU A 103 -8.04 -14.84 17.17
N ASN A 104 -8.28 -16.01 16.56
CA ASN A 104 -9.61 -16.58 16.48
C ASN A 104 -10.18 -16.89 17.87
N VAL A 105 -9.47 -17.68 18.69
CA VAL A 105 -9.97 -18.14 19.99
C VAL A 105 -10.04 -17.00 21.01
N ALA A 106 -9.05 -16.11 21.06
CA ALA A 106 -9.01 -15.06 22.07
C ALA A 106 -9.89 -13.86 21.70
N TRP A 107 -9.98 -13.52 20.41
CA TRP A 107 -10.55 -12.24 19.98
C TRP A 107 -11.83 -12.38 19.14
N LEU A 108 -11.82 -13.23 18.11
CA LEU A 108 -12.92 -13.28 17.12
C LEU A 108 -14.10 -14.17 17.56
N ASP A 109 -13.83 -15.35 18.12
CA ASP A 109 -14.87 -16.31 18.50
C ASP A 109 -15.54 -15.87 19.80
N GLY A 110 -16.68 -15.19 19.68
CA GLY A 110 -17.50 -14.78 20.82
C GLY A 110 -18.35 -15.91 21.42
N THR A 111 -18.50 -17.05 20.75
CA THR A 111 -19.38 -18.14 21.21
C THR A 111 -18.61 -19.19 22.00
N ASN A 112 -17.47 -19.66 21.47
CA ASN A 112 -16.65 -20.70 22.10
C ASN A 112 -15.27 -20.19 22.53
N GLY A 113 -14.90 -18.96 22.14
CA GLY A 113 -13.65 -18.32 22.52
C GLY A 113 -13.77 -17.45 23.76
N LEU A 114 -12.79 -16.57 23.96
CA LEU A 114 -12.75 -15.66 25.11
C LEU A 114 -13.62 -14.40 24.93
N GLY A 115 -14.15 -14.15 23.73
CA GLY A 115 -15.05 -13.03 23.44
C GLY A 115 -14.45 -11.63 23.63
N LEU A 116 -13.11 -11.49 23.68
CA LEU A 116 -12.47 -10.20 23.95
C LEU A 116 -12.74 -9.15 22.87
N GLY A 117 -12.87 -9.58 21.61
CA GLY A 117 -13.18 -8.66 20.50
C GLY A 117 -14.59 -8.09 20.62
N SER A 118 -15.59 -8.92 20.94
CA SER A 118 -16.95 -8.45 21.20
C SER A 118 -17.00 -7.49 22.39
N ALA A 119 -16.38 -7.86 23.51
CA ALA A 119 -16.32 -6.99 24.68
C ALA A 119 -15.62 -5.64 24.38
N PHE A 120 -14.58 -5.65 23.55
CA PHE A 120 -13.92 -4.44 23.09
C PHE A 120 -14.83 -3.58 22.20
N ILE A 121 -15.50 -4.17 21.22
CA ILE A 121 -16.44 -3.45 20.35
C ILE A 121 -17.60 -2.88 21.17
N ASP A 122 -18.23 -3.67 22.05
CA ASP A 122 -19.32 -3.23 22.91
C ASP A 122 -18.90 -2.05 23.80
N ALA A 123 -17.70 -2.12 24.37
CA ALA A 123 -17.16 -1.03 25.20
C ALA A 123 -16.95 0.26 24.41
N VAL A 124 -16.47 0.19 23.16
CA VAL A 124 -16.24 1.39 22.33
C VAL A 124 -17.57 1.91 21.76
N SER A 125 -18.47 1.03 21.34
CA SER A 125 -19.80 1.37 20.84
C SER A 125 -20.68 2.00 21.94
N GLY A 126 -20.48 1.61 23.21
CA GLY A 126 -21.19 2.20 24.35
C GLY A 126 -20.96 3.70 24.58
N PHE A 127 -19.98 4.32 23.90
CA PHE A 127 -19.75 5.78 23.97
C PHE A 127 -20.70 6.59 23.08
N SER A 128 -21.28 6.00 22.03
CA SER A 128 -22.10 6.73 21.06
C SER A 128 -22.90 5.81 20.14
N GLU A 129 -24.17 6.15 19.91
CA GLU A 129 -25.03 5.49 18.91
C GLU A 129 -24.64 5.83 17.45
N SER A 130 -23.86 6.90 17.23
CA SER A 130 -23.34 7.24 15.89
C SER A 130 -22.18 6.34 15.50
N HIS A 131 -22.36 5.55 14.43
CA HIS A 131 -21.31 4.69 13.88
C HIS A 131 -20.10 5.48 13.39
N GLU A 132 -20.26 6.74 12.96
CA GLU A 132 -19.15 7.63 12.62
C GLU A 132 -18.24 7.91 13.82
N VAL A 133 -18.84 8.19 14.98
CA VAL A 133 -18.09 8.44 16.22
C VAL A 133 -17.38 7.17 16.68
N VAL A 134 -18.09 6.03 16.69
CA VAL A 134 -17.49 4.73 17.07
C VAL A 134 -16.34 4.37 16.13
N MET A 135 -16.51 4.56 14.82
CA MET A 135 -15.47 4.33 13.82
C MET A 135 -14.22 5.18 14.09
N LEU A 136 -14.40 6.48 14.38
CA LEU A 136 -13.29 7.37 14.74
C LEU A 136 -12.61 6.98 16.04
N LEU A 137 -13.37 6.52 17.05
CA LEU A 137 -12.80 6.02 18.32
C LEU A 137 -11.98 4.74 18.12
N LEU A 138 -12.49 3.79 17.34
CA LEU A 138 -11.75 2.56 16.99
C LEU A 138 -10.43 2.90 16.28
N ILE A 139 -10.48 3.80 15.29
CA ILE A 139 -9.28 4.27 14.59
C ILE A 139 -8.33 4.98 15.56
N LEU A 140 -8.84 5.82 16.47
CA LEU A 140 -8.01 6.54 17.44
C LEU A 140 -7.31 5.58 18.41
N VAL A 141 -8.01 4.57 18.94
CA VAL A 141 -7.44 3.53 19.79
C VAL A 141 -6.35 2.77 19.03
N PHE A 142 -6.66 2.28 17.82
CA PHE A 142 -5.69 1.60 16.97
C PHE A 142 -4.47 2.49 16.69
N ALA A 143 -4.69 3.72 16.24
CA ALA A 143 -3.65 4.67 15.85
C ALA A 143 -2.71 4.99 17.03
N THR A 144 -3.28 5.16 18.23
CA THR A 144 -2.53 5.46 19.46
C THR A 144 -1.66 4.28 19.86
N VAL A 145 -2.24 3.08 19.92
CA VAL A 145 -1.52 1.87 20.32
C VAL A 145 -0.46 1.49 19.28
N HIS A 146 -0.85 1.43 18.00
CA HIS A 146 0.04 1.06 16.91
C HIS A 146 1.22 2.04 16.78
N SER A 147 0.94 3.34 16.73
CA SER A 147 1.99 4.35 16.58
C SER A 147 2.81 4.56 17.85
N GLY A 148 2.19 4.37 19.01
CA GLY A 148 2.84 4.42 20.32
C GLY A 148 3.85 3.30 20.46
N LEU A 149 3.43 2.05 20.23
CA LEU A 149 4.33 0.90 20.22
C LEU A 149 5.42 1.05 19.16
N ALA A 150 5.12 1.60 17.97
CA ALA A 150 6.13 1.85 16.96
C ALA A 150 7.20 2.85 17.44
N SER A 151 6.79 3.86 18.22
CA SER A 151 7.69 4.86 18.80
C SER A 151 8.51 4.32 19.97
N LEU A 152 7.96 3.35 20.70
CA LEU A 152 8.62 2.67 21.81
C LEU A 152 9.55 1.53 21.36
N ARG A 153 9.63 1.25 20.06
CA ARG A 153 10.38 0.14 19.49
C ARG A 153 11.83 0.08 20.00
N ASP A 154 12.58 1.17 19.90
CA ASP A 154 14.00 1.18 20.27
C ASP A 154 14.21 0.80 21.75
N THR A 155 13.35 1.31 22.64
CA THR A 155 13.37 0.96 24.07
C THR A 155 12.89 -0.46 24.30
N GLY A 156 11.80 -0.88 23.67
CA GLY A 156 11.24 -2.22 23.81
C GLY A 156 12.18 -3.31 23.32
N GLU A 157 12.84 -3.10 22.17
CA GLU A 157 13.85 -4.02 21.62
C GLU A 157 15.04 -4.19 22.58
N ARG A 158 15.46 -3.13 23.28
CA ARG A 158 16.53 -3.21 24.29
C ARG A 158 16.12 -4.01 25.54
N LEU A 159 14.85 -3.98 25.91
CA LEU A 159 14.35 -4.61 27.13
C LEU A 159 14.02 -6.09 26.94
N VAL A 160 13.36 -6.45 25.84
CA VAL A 160 12.84 -7.82 25.63
C VAL A 160 13.39 -8.51 24.38
N GLY A 161 14.20 -7.81 23.57
CA GLY A 161 14.73 -8.31 22.29
C GLY A 161 13.79 -8.06 21.11
N GLU A 162 14.33 -8.07 19.89
CA GLU A 162 13.59 -7.62 18.68
C GLU A 162 12.43 -8.54 18.30
N ARG A 163 12.61 -9.86 18.48
CA ARG A 163 11.56 -10.85 18.18
C ARG A 163 10.39 -10.76 19.16
N ALA A 164 10.67 -10.73 20.47
CA ALA A 164 9.62 -10.65 21.48
C ALA A 164 8.84 -9.33 21.35
N PHE A 165 9.54 -8.22 21.10
CA PHE A 165 8.89 -6.94 20.85
C PHE A 165 8.02 -6.98 19.59
N ARG A 166 8.48 -7.60 18.49
CA ARG A 166 7.68 -7.77 17.26
C ARG A 166 6.41 -8.59 17.50
N VAL A 167 6.50 -9.67 18.26
CA VAL A 167 5.34 -10.51 18.61
C VAL A 167 4.35 -9.73 19.47
N LEU A 168 4.81 -8.99 20.48
CA LEU A 168 3.95 -8.12 21.31
C LEU A 168 3.28 -7.04 20.44
N PHE A 169 4.06 -6.36 19.60
CA PHE A 169 3.56 -5.32 18.70
C PHE A 169 2.45 -5.85 17.80
N ALA A 170 2.68 -7.00 17.15
CA ALA A 170 1.71 -7.62 16.26
C ALA A 170 0.50 -8.19 17.02
N GLY A 171 0.73 -8.83 18.16
CA GLY A 171 -0.31 -9.44 18.99
C GLY A 171 -1.30 -8.43 19.56
N ILE A 172 -0.90 -7.17 19.75
CA ILE A 172 -1.80 -6.09 20.16
C ILE A 172 -2.39 -5.34 18.95
N SER A 173 -1.56 -5.03 17.95
CA SER A 173 -2.00 -4.23 16.79
C SER A 173 -2.98 -4.99 15.89
N LEU A 174 -2.78 -6.30 15.69
CA LEU A 174 -3.58 -7.10 14.77
C LEU A 174 -5.04 -7.23 15.23
N PRO A 175 -5.35 -7.58 16.49
CA PRO A 175 -6.73 -7.58 16.99
C PRO A 175 -7.43 -6.23 16.83
N LEU A 176 -6.76 -5.12 17.18
CA LEU A 176 -7.32 -3.77 17.05
C LEU A 176 -7.59 -3.40 15.58
N ALA A 177 -6.67 -3.74 14.68
CA ALA A 177 -6.84 -3.52 13.24
C ALA A 177 -8.02 -4.33 12.69
N VAL A 178 -8.12 -5.63 13.05
CA VAL A 178 -9.21 -6.50 12.60
C VAL A 178 -10.56 -6.02 13.12
N SER A 179 -10.66 -5.64 14.40
CA SER A 179 -11.87 -5.04 14.96
C SER A 179 -12.30 -3.79 14.20
N THR A 180 -11.37 -2.88 13.91
CA THR A 180 -11.64 -1.65 13.15
C THR A 180 -12.14 -1.96 11.74
N ILE A 181 -11.51 -2.92 11.04
CA ILE A 181 -11.87 -3.31 9.67
C ILE A 181 -13.25 -4.00 9.64
N VAL A 182 -13.49 -4.96 10.54
CA VAL A 182 -14.75 -5.71 10.62
C VAL A 182 -15.90 -4.76 10.93
N TYR A 183 -15.75 -3.89 11.93
CA TYR A 183 -16.75 -2.89 12.30
C TYR A 183 -17.09 -2.00 11.09
N PHE A 184 -16.07 -1.48 10.40
CA PHE A 184 -16.29 -0.71 9.17
C PHE A 184 -17.07 -1.49 8.12
N ILE A 185 -16.73 -2.75 7.84
CA ILE A 185 -17.40 -3.55 6.81
C ILE A 185 -18.87 -3.78 7.17
N ASN A 186 -19.16 -4.09 8.43
CA ASN A 186 -20.51 -4.37 8.91
C ASN A 186 -21.39 -3.12 8.89
N HIS A 187 -20.82 -1.95 9.20
CA HIS A 187 -21.51 -0.66 9.24
C HIS A 187 -21.28 0.22 7.99
N ARG A 188 -20.71 -0.33 6.92
CA ARG A 188 -20.25 0.46 5.76
C ARG A 188 -21.35 1.22 5.03
N TYR A 189 -22.61 0.78 5.16
CA TYR A 189 -23.77 1.43 4.54
C TYR A 189 -24.65 2.18 5.54
N ASP A 190 -24.22 2.24 6.80
CA ASP A 190 -24.90 3.05 7.80
C ASP A 190 -24.54 4.54 7.66
N GLY A 191 -25.24 5.36 8.43
CA GLY A 191 -25.09 6.81 8.38
C GLY A 191 -25.84 7.45 7.22
N MET A 192 -25.53 8.72 6.96
CA MET A 192 -26.18 9.54 5.95
C MET A 192 -25.53 9.31 4.58
N GLN A 193 -26.33 8.93 3.59
CA GLN A 193 -25.90 8.91 2.18
C GLN A 193 -25.63 10.33 1.69
N LEU A 194 -24.41 10.59 1.22
CA LEU A 194 -23.95 11.88 0.72
C LEU A 194 -23.99 11.95 -0.81
N TRP A 195 -23.63 10.85 -1.49
CA TRP A 195 -23.71 10.72 -2.95
C TRP A 195 -23.87 9.26 -3.38
N GLN A 196 -24.43 9.02 -4.56
CA GLN A 196 -24.62 7.68 -5.13
C GLN A 196 -24.17 7.67 -6.59
N LEU A 197 -22.96 7.16 -6.86
CA LEU A 197 -22.29 7.26 -8.16
C LEU A 197 -22.04 5.91 -8.85
N GLN A 198 -22.50 4.81 -8.27
CA GLN A 198 -22.22 3.44 -8.72
C GLN A 198 -22.89 3.13 -10.06
N THR A 199 -23.93 3.88 -10.44
CA THR A 199 -24.61 3.77 -11.75
C THR A 199 -23.95 4.62 -12.84
N ILE A 200 -23.02 5.52 -12.50
CA ILE A 200 -22.34 6.36 -13.47
C ILE A 200 -21.30 5.51 -14.22
N PRO A 201 -21.29 5.53 -15.57
CA PRO A 201 -20.31 4.81 -16.36
C PRO A 201 -18.88 5.14 -15.93
N ALA A 202 -18.01 4.13 -15.96
CA ALA A 202 -16.59 4.21 -15.59
C ALA A 202 -16.26 4.45 -14.10
N VAL A 203 -17.20 4.81 -13.23
CA VAL A 203 -16.89 5.00 -11.78
C VAL A 203 -16.35 3.73 -11.15
N HIS A 204 -16.96 2.58 -11.44
CA HIS A 204 -16.43 1.29 -10.98
C HIS A 204 -14.99 1.05 -11.45
N GLN A 205 -14.69 1.34 -12.72
CA GLN A 205 -13.35 1.13 -13.29
C GLN A 205 -12.33 2.08 -12.65
N LEU A 206 -12.71 3.33 -12.39
CA LEU A 206 -11.88 4.30 -11.70
C LEU A 206 -11.56 3.84 -10.26
N VAL A 207 -12.58 3.43 -9.50
CA VAL A 207 -12.41 2.95 -8.11
C VAL A 207 -11.56 1.68 -8.08
N TRP A 208 -11.84 0.74 -8.97
CA TRP A 208 -11.10 -0.50 -9.07
C TRP A 208 -9.62 -0.26 -9.41
N PHE A 209 -9.35 0.55 -10.43
CA PHE A 209 -7.99 0.88 -10.85
C PHE A 209 -7.23 1.66 -9.78
N SER A 210 -7.89 2.61 -9.11
CA SER A 210 -7.30 3.36 -7.99
C SER A 210 -6.97 2.43 -6.82
N SER A 211 -7.88 1.50 -6.48
CA SER A 211 -7.65 0.50 -5.44
C SER A 211 -6.52 -0.47 -5.82
N PHE A 212 -6.45 -0.88 -7.09
CA PHE A 212 -5.36 -1.71 -7.59
C PHE A 212 -4.00 -1.01 -7.45
N ILE A 213 -3.89 0.26 -7.88
CA ILE A 213 -2.68 1.07 -7.68
C ILE A 213 -2.35 1.21 -6.19
N SER A 214 -3.36 1.44 -5.35
CA SER A 214 -3.14 1.63 -3.91
C SER A 214 -2.42 0.45 -3.25
N PHE A 215 -2.67 -0.78 -3.70
CA PHE A 215 -2.03 -1.99 -3.17
C PHE A 215 -0.53 -2.02 -3.49
N PHE A 216 -0.10 -1.55 -4.67
CA PHE A 216 1.32 -1.41 -4.99
C PHE A 216 2.05 -0.44 -4.06
N PHE A 217 1.34 0.54 -3.51
CA PHE A 217 1.86 1.50 -2.54
C PHE A 217 1.77 1.00 -1.09
N LEU A 218 0.77 0.18 -0.73
CA LEU A 218 0.57 -0.33 0.64
C LEU A 218 1.57 -1.41 1.05
N TYR A 219 1.78 -2.39 0.18
CA TYR A 219 2.53 -3.62 0.50
C TYR A 219 4.07 -3.59 0.38
N PRO A 220 4.75 -2.51 -0.05
CA PRO A 220 6.20 -2.38 0.13
C PRO A 220 6.70 -2.55 1.56
N SER A 221 5.85 -2.23 2.54
CA SER A 221 6.08 -2.50 3.96
C SER A 221 6.23 -3.99 4.31
N THR A 222 5.92 -4.90 3.38
CA THR A 222 5.92 -6.35 3.55
C THR A 222 6.93 -7.10 2.68
N PHE A 223 7.83 -6.40 1.97
CA PHE A 223 8.80 -7.05 1.08
C PHE A 223 9.66 -8.13 1.77
N ASN A 224 9.97 -7.95 3.05
CA ASN A 224 10.70 -8.92 3.87
C ASN A 224 9.75 -9.71 4.79
N LEU A 225 8.88 -10.54 4.21
CA LEU A 225 7.82 -11.27 4.93
C LEU A 225 8.32 -12.07 6.15
N LEU A 226 9.48 -12.72 6.03
CA LEU A 226 10.06 -13.50 7.13
C LEU A 226 10.48 -12.62 8.33
N GLU A 227 10.90 -11.38 8.08
CA GLU A 227 11.18 -10.40 9.15
C GLU A 227 9.88 -9.86 9.78
N VAL A 228 8.84 -9.67 8.98
CA VAL A 228 7.52 -9.24 9.45
C VAL A 228 6.92 -10.28 10.40
N ALA A 229 7.06 -11.57 10.04
CA ALA A 229 6.60 -12.69 10.87
C ALA A 229 7.57 -13.07 12.00
N ALA A 230 8.65 -12.30 12.22
CA ALA A 230 9.69 -12.57 13.22
C ALA A 230 10.42 -13.92 13.08
N VAL A 231 10.29 -14.59 11.93
CA VAL A 231 11.09 -15.79 11.58
C VAL A 231 12.54 -15.37 11.46
N ASP A 232 12.79 -14.41 10.57
CA ASP A 232 14.07 -13.71 10.50
C ASP A 232 14.09 -12.56 11.50
N LYS A 233 15.30 -12.15 11.88
CA LYS A 233 15.49 -11.06 12.84
C LYS A 233 14.87 -9.77 12.26
N PRO A 234 13.86 -9.16 12.89
CA PRO A 234 13.24 -7.95 12.37
C PRO A 234 14.23 -6.78 12.31
N LYS A 235 14.28 -6.08 11.18
CA LYS A 235 15.12 -4.88 11.03
C LYS A 235 14.28 -3.66 10.64
N MET A 236 14.95 -2.52 10.53
CA MET A 236 14.44 -1.37 9.79
C MET A 236 15.35 -1.18 8.59
N HIS A 237 14.76 -0.84 7.46
CA HIS A 237 15.49 -0.64 6.21
C HIS A 237 15.41 0.83 5.82
N LEU A 238 16.51 1.33 5.26
CA LEU A 238 16.52 2.55 4.47
C LEU A 238 16.51 2.12 3.01
N TRP A 239 15.43 2.38 2.29
CA TRP A 239 15.32 2.03 0.86
C TRP A 239 15.39 3.29 0.00
N GLU A 240 16.14 3.22 -1.10
CA GLU A 240 16.27 4.33 -2.07
C GLU A 240 15.76 3.98 -3.49
N THR A 241 15.40 2.71 -3.74
CA THR A 241 15.02 2.21 -5.07
C THR A 241 13.56 1.74 -5.13
N GLY A 242 13.06 1.42 -6.33
CA GLY A 242 11.70 0.94 -6.58
C GLY A 242 10.66 2.01 -6.28
N ILE A 243 9.57 1.61 -5.63
CA ILE A 243 8.49 2.52 -5.20
C ILE A 243 9.00 3.67 -4.32
N MET A 244 10.14 3.50 -3.64
CA MET A 244 10.74 4.53 -2.78
C MET A 244 11.33 5.70 -3.58
N ARG A 245 11.66 5.48 -4.86
CA ARG A 245 11.99 6.58 -5.79
C ARG A 245 10.79 7.49 -6.04
N ILE A 246 9.58 6.93 -6.02
CA ILE A 246 8.33 7.67 -6.24
C ILE A 246 7.98 8.45 -4.97
N THR A 247 7.98 7.79 -3.81
CA THR A 247 7.74 8.42 -2.50
C THR A 247 8.42 7.63 -1.39
N ARG A 248 8.96 8.32 -0.38
CA ARG A 248 9.51 7.67 0.83
C ARG A 248 8.44 7.14 1.80
N HIS A 249 7.17 7.47 1.58
CA HIS A 249 6.05 6.96 2.39
C HIS A 249 4.99 6.30 1.51
N PRO A 250 5.33 5.19 0.83
CA PRO A 250 4.42 4.58 -0.11
C PRO A 250 3.15 4.09 0.59
N GLN A 251 3.26 3.53 1.80
CA GLN A 251 2.08 3.03 2.53
C GLN A 251 1.08 4.16 2.87
N MET A 252 1.55 5.37 3.19
CA MET A 252 0.65 6.51 3.40
C MET A 252 -0.07 6.89 2.10
N VAL A 253 0.65 6.98 0.99
CA VAL A 253 0.08 7.31 -0.32
C VAL A 253 -0.94 6.25 -0.75
N GLY A 254 -0.60 4.97 -0.59
CA GLY A 254 -1.51 3.86 -0.88
C GLY A 254 -2.77 3.95 -0.05
N GLN A 255 -2.65 4.19 1.27
CA GLN A 255 -3.82 4.33 2.13
C GLN A 255 -4.71 5.51 1.69
N VAL A 256 -4.13 6.66 1.36
CA VAL A 256 -4.88 7.83 0.90
C VAL A 256 -5.66 7.51 -0.38
N ILE A 257 -5.02 6.90 -1.38
CA ILE A 257 -5.68 6.50 -2.62
C ILE A 257 -6.82 5.51 -2.33
N TRP A 258 -6.57 4.51 -1.48
CA TRP A 258 -7.57 3.50 -1.10
C TRP A 258 -8.78 4.13 -0.41
N CYS A 259 -8.56 5.02 0.56
CA CYS A 259 -9.61 5.73 1.30
C CYS A 259 -10.44 6.62 0.37
N LEU A 260 -9.80 7.36 -0.53
CA LEU A 260 -10.49 8.20 -1.51
C LEU A 260 -11.34 7.35 -2.48
N ALA A 261 -10.81 6.23 -2.97
CA ALA A 261 -11.53 5.33 -3.87
C ALA A 261 -12.76 4.70 -3.18
N HIS A 262 -12.62 4.21 -1.95
CA HIS A 262 -13.73 3.59 -1.21
C HIS A 262 -14.76 4.62 -0.75
N THR A 263 -14.33 5.82 -0.35
CA THR A 263 -15.24 6.93 -0.04
C THR A 263 -16.06 7.30 -1.27
N LEU A 264 -15.42 7.44 -2.44
CA LEU A 264 -16.13 7.71 -3.69
C LEU A 264 -17.17 6.63 -4.01
N TRP A 265 -16.81 5.36 -3.81
CA TRP A 265 -17.68 4.21 -4.10
C TRP A 265 -18.87 4.07 -3.15
N ILE A 266 -18.67 4.28 -1.85
CA ILE A 266 -19.69 4.05 -0.81
C ILE A 266 -20.55 5.30 -0.63
N GLY A 267 -19.91 6.47 -0.52
CA GLY A 267 -20.57 7.77 -0.56
C GLY A 267 -21.45 8.13 0.62
N ASN A 268 -21.16 7.65 1.82
CA ASN A 268 -21.87 8.00 3.06
C ASN A 268 -20.95 8.57 4.15
N SER A 269 -21.54 9.04 5.24
CA SER A 269 -20.82 9.64 6.37
C SER A 269 -19.89 8.67 7.12
N VAL A 270 -20.25 7.39 7.24
CA VAL A 270 -19.37 6.37 7.88
C VAL A 270 -18.10 6.15 7.07
N ALA A 271 -18.19 6.04 5.74
CA ALA A 271 -17.02 5.92 4.87
C ALA A 271 -16.13 7.17 4.90
N VAL A 272 -16.74 8.36 4.99
CA VAL A 272 -15.99 9.62 5.19
C VAL A 272 -15.28 9.62 6.54
N ALA A 273 -15.96 9.27 7.63
CA ALA A 273 -15.38 9.21 8.97
C ALA A 273 -14.19 8.22 9.03
N ALA A 274 -14.39 7.00 8.51
CA ALA A 274 -13.33 6.00 8.42
C ALA A 274 -12.12 6.52 7.61
N SER A 275 -12.38 7.16 6.47
CA SER A 275 -11.33 7.68 5.59
C SER A 275 -10.58 8.85 6.19
N VAL A 276 -11.26 9.80 6.83
CA VAL A 276 -10.62 10.92 7.52
C VAL A 276 -9.73 10.40 8.65
N GLY A 277 -10.24 9.46 9.47
CA GLY A 277 -9.48 8.84 10.54
C GLY A 277 -8.23 8.11 10.04
N LEU A 278 -8.38 7.25 9.02
CA LEU A 278 -7.26 6.48 8.46
C LEU A 278 -6.25 7.37 7.73
N ILE A 279 -6.70 8.36 6.95
CA ILE A 279 -5.80 9.34 6.32
C ILE A 279 -5.02 10.10 7.40
N GLY A 280 -5.70 10.59 8.43
CA GLY A 280 -5.05 11.27 9.56
C GLY A 280 -4.00 10.40 10.24
N HIS A 281 -4.32 9.14 10.52
CA HIS A 281 -3.39 8.17 11.08
C HIS A 281 -2.15 7.97 10.18
N HIS A 282 -2.33 7.82 8.86
CA HIS A 282 -1.21 7.58 7.95
C HIS A 282 -0.36 8.83 7.67
N LEU A 283 -0.95 10.03 7.69
CA LEU A 283 -0.20 11.29 7.66
C LEU A 283 0.66 11.44 8.93
N PHE A 284 0.09 11.15 10.11
CA PHE A 284 0.85 11.08 11.34
C PHE A 284 1.93 9.99 11.28
N GLY A 285 1.60 8.83 10.71
CA GLY A 285 2.52 7.70 10.51
C GLY A 285 3.72 8.07 9.65
N ALA A 286 3.54 8.88 8.61
CA ALA A 286 4.62 9.38 7.76
C ALA A 286 5.58 10.28 8.55
N TRP A 287 5.05 11.26 9.30
CA TRP A 287 5.86 12.11 10.17
C TRP A 287 6.59 11.29 11.26
N ASN A 288 5.86 10.42 11.95
CA ASN A 288 6.39 9.58 13.01
C ASN A 288 7.47 8.61 12.46
N GLY A 289 7.27 8.09 11.26
CA GLY A 289 8.24 7.28 10.53
C GLY A 289 9.54 8.03 10.26
N ASP A 290 9.46 9.22 9.64
CA ASP A 290 10.62 10.08 9.41
C ASP A 290 11.35 10.41 10.73
N ARG A 291 10.60 10.72 11.80
CA ARG A 291 11.17 11.00 13.13
C ARG A 291 11.97 9.81 13.67
N ARG A 292 11.41 8.60 13.61
CA ARG A 292 12.08 7.39 14.10
C ARG A 292 13.32 7.04 13.27
N LEU A 293 13.24 7.18 11.95
CA LEU A 293 14.38 6.93 11.07
C LEU A 293 15.51 7.95 11.31
N ALA A 294 15.18 9.23 11.52
CA ALA A 294 16.16 10.25 11.88
C ALA A 294 16.86 9.93 13.20
N ILE A 295 16.12 9.54 14.24
CA ILE A 295 16.70 9.15 15.54
C ILE A 295 17.64 7.96 15.41
N ARG A 296 17.27 6.94 14.62
CA ARG A 296 18.05 5.69 14.54
C ARG A 296 19.25 5.78 13.59
N TYR A 297 19.11 6.47 12.46
CA TYR A 297 20.10 6.45 11.38
C TYR A 297 20.83 7.78 11.17
N GLY A 298 20.40 8.87 11.82
CA GLY A 298 21.05 10.18 11.74
C GLY A 298 21.31 10.63 10.31
N GLU A 299 22.57 10.97 10.00
CA GLU A 299 23.00 11.45 8.69
C GLU A 299 22.67 10.50 7.53
N ALA A 300 22.64 9.18 7.77
CA ALA A 300 22.29 8.23 6.72
C ALA A 300 20.84 8.44 6.26
N PHE A 301 19.92 8.69 7.21
CA PHE A 301 18.55 9.03 6.86
C PHE A 301 18.43 10.42 6.23
N ASP A 302 19.20 11.40 6.69
CA ASP A 302 19.19 12.75 6.08
C ASP A 302 19.60 12.71 4.60
N ARG A 303 20.55 11.85 4.23
CA ARG A 303 20.92 11.60 2.82
C ARG A 303 19.79 10.96 2.02
N VAL A 304 19.09 9.96 2.57
CA VAL A 304 17.91 9.37 1.90
C VAL A 304 16.80 10.40 1.74
N LYS A 305 16.54 11.18 2.80
CA LYS A 305 15.48 12.20 2.84
C LYS A 305 15.73 13.32 1.83
N SER A 306 16.98 13.75 1.65
CA SER A 306 17.35 14.78 0.67
C SER A 306 17.19 14.30 -0.78
N ARG A 307 17.18 12.99 -1.04
CA ARG A 307 16.98 12.38 -2.36
C ARG A 307 15.57 11.87 -2.61
N THR A 308 14.65 11.97 -1.64
CA THR A 308 13.29 11.42 -1.76
C THR A 308 12.23 12.45 -1.36
N SER A 309 10.95 12.15 -1.59
CA SER A 309 9.83 13.04 -1.24
C SER A 309 8.70 12.26 -0.57
N ILE A 310 7.91 12.92 0.27
CA ILE A 310 6.64 12.36 0.78
C ILE A 310 5.59 12.39 -0.33
N ILE A 311 5.53 13.49 -1.08
CA ILE A 311 4.61 13.65 -2.21
C ILE A 311 5.16 12.88 -3.40
N PRO A 312 4.38 11.95 -4.00
CA PRO A 312 4.81 11.17 -5.16
C PRO A 312 5.45 12.01 -6.27
N PHE A 313 6.53 11.51 -6.85
CA PHE A 313 7.25 12.07 -8.00
C PHE A 313 7.96 13.41 -7.79
N VAL A 314 7.69 14.15 -6.72
CA VAL A 314 8.29 15.48 -6.50
C VAL A 314 9.83 15.43 -6.51
N ALA A 315 10.45 14.45 -5.85
CA ALA A 315 11.92 14.33 -5.87
C ALA A 315 12.49 14.03 -7.26
N ILE A 316 11.73 13.35 -8.12
CA ILE A 316 12.13 13.06 -9.51
C ILE A 316 12.00 14.32 -10.36
N LEU A 317 10.90 15.05 -10.22
CA LEU A 317 10.65 16.30 -10.94
C LEU A 317 11.68 17.39 -10.58
N GLU A 318 12.11 17.42 -9.31
CA GLU A 318 13.16 18.33 -8.83
C GLU A 318 14.60 17.87 -9.17
N GLY A 319 14.76 16.69 -9.78
CA GLY A 319 16.08 16.14 -10.11
C GLY A 319 16.90 15.64 -8.90
N ARG A 320 16.30 15.57 -7.70
CA ARG A 320 16.93 15.00 -6.50
C ARG A 320 16.97 13.47 -6.51
N GLN A 321 16.01 12.86 -7.21
CA GLN A 321 15.91 11.42 -7.44
C GLN A 321 16.02 11.11 -8.93
N ASN A 322 16.89 10.18 -9.30
CA ASN A 322 17.09 9.80 -10.69
C ASN A 322 16.39 8.47 -10.99
N LEU A 323 15.86 8.35 -12.21
CA LEU A 323 15.35 7.08 -12.76
C LEU A 323 16.41 6.50 -13.71
N PRO A 324 17.15 5.44 -13.31
CA PRO A 324 18.12 4.81 -14.19
C PRO A 324 17.42 4.21 -15.42
N LYS A 325 18.13 4.01 -16.54
CA LYS A 325 17.51 3.53 -17.79
C LYS A 325 16.75 2.21 -17.64
N ASP A 326 17.15 1.38 -16.68
CA ASP A 326 16.53 0.10 -16.38
C ASP A 326 15.73 0.08 -15.06
N TYR A 327 15.28 1.24 -14.58
CA TYR A 327 14.44 1.37 -13.38
C TYR A 327 13.21 0.45 -13.40
N TYR A 328 12.66 0.14 -14.58
CA TYR A 328 11.50 -0.73 -14.71
C TYR A 328 11.75 -2.13 -14.14
N LYS A 329 13.01 -2.61 -14.13
CA LYS A 329 13.38 -3.89 -13.51
C LYS A 329 13.15 -3.89 -12.00
N GLU A 330 13.15 -2.74 -11.34
CA GLU A 330 12.83 -2.61 -9.92
C GLU A 330 11.37 -2.99 -9.63
N PHE A 331 10.49 -2.86 -10.63
CA PHE A 331 9.05 -3.18 -10.52
C PHE A 331 8.68 -4.56 -11.10
N ILE A 332 9.60 -5.23 -11.80
CA ILE A 332 9.42 -6.60 -12.32
C ILE A 332 10.18 -7.57 -11.41
N ARG A 333 9.81 -7.57 -10.12
CA ARG A 333 10.38 -8.45 -9.09
C ARG A 333 9.30 -9.33 -8.49
N LEU A 334 9.69 -10.49 -7.94
CA LEU A 334 8.75 -11.46 -7.38
C LEU A 334 7.78 -10.85 -6.34
N PRO A 335 8.20 -9.93 -5.45
CA PRO A 335 7.27 -9.29 -4.51
C PRO A 335 6.16 -8.51 -5.22
N TYR A 336 6.44 -7.79 -6.31
CA TYR A 336 5.40 -7.07 -7.07
C TYR A 336 4.47 -8.01 -7.85
N LEU A 337 5.00 -9.13 -8.37
CA LEU A 337 4.15 -10.18 -8.95
C LEU A 337 3.22 -10.79 -7.89
N SER A 338 3.74 -11.00 -6.68
CA SER A 338 2.97 -11.51 -5.53
C SER A 338 1.92 -10.51 -5.08
N ILE A 339 2.24 -9.21 -5.02
CA ILE A 339 1.28 -8.13 -4.73
C ILE A 339 0.19 -8.09 -5.81
N THR A 340 0.54 -8.26 -7.08
CA THR A 340 -0.44 -8.30 -8.18
C THR A 340 -1.42 -9.45 -7.97
N LEU A 341 -0.92 -10.66 -7.70
CA LEU A 341 -1.76 -11.82 -7.43
C LEU A 341 -2.63 -11.61 -6.18
N LEU A 342 -2.04 -11.12 -5.08
CA LEU A 342 -2.74 -10.83 -3.84
C LEU A 342 -3.87 -9.81 -4.05
N THR A 343 -3.62 -8.77 -4.84
CA THR A 343 -4.60 -7.72 -5.15
C THR A 343 -5.79 -8.30 -5.92
N LEU A 344 -5.53 -9.15 -6.92
CA LEU A 344 -6.57 -9.82 -7.68
C LEU A 344 -7.36 -10.79 -6.79
N LEU A 345 -6.68 -11.59 -5.97
CA LEU A 345 -7.31 -12.49 -5.01
C LEU A 345 -8.18 -11.73 -4.00
N ALA A 346 -7.71 -10.61 -3.47
CA ALA A 346 -8.47 -9.75 -2.56
C ALA A 346 -9.73 -9.19 -3.25
N TYR A 347 -9.63 -8.78 -4.51
CA TYR A 347 -10.79 -8.34 -5.29
C TYR A 347 -11.84 -9.45 -5.44
N PHE A 348 -11.44 -10.65 -5.83
CA PHE A 348 -12.37 -11.78 -5.99
C PHE A 348 -12.91 -12.30 -4.64
N ALA A 349 -12.11 -12.22 -3.58
CA ALA A 349 -12.49 -12.62 -2.23
C ALA A 349 -13.31 -11.54 -1.49
N HIS A 350 -13.46 -10.34 -2.05
CA HIS A 350 -14.13 -9.22 -1.39
C HIS A 350 -15.56 -9.58 -0.90
N PRO A 351 -16.41 -10.30 -1.66
CA PRO A 351 -17.71 -10.76 -1.15
C PRO A 351 -17.59 -11.77 0.01
N ILE A 352 -16.56 -12.61 0.02
CA ILE A 352 -16.29 -13.59 1.09
C ILE A 352 -15.87 -12.86 2.36
N MET A 353 -15.02 -11.84 2.24
CA MET A 353 -14.60 -11.00 3.38
C MET A 353 -15.80 -10.32 4.03
N GLN A 354 -16.74 -9.79 3.23
CA GLN A 354 -17.99 -9.23 3.73
C GLN A 354 -18.86 -10.29 4.42
N ALA A 355 -19.04 -11.46 3.81
CA ALA A 355 -19.82 -12.54 4.41
C ALA A 355 -19.20 -13.06 5.72
N ALA A 356 -17.87 -13.10 5.81
CA ALA A 356 -17.17 -13.53 7.01
C ALA A 356 -17.28 -12.52 8.15
N SER A 357 -17.20 -11.21 7.88
CA SER A 357 -17.32 -10.16 8.89
C SER A 357 -18.68 -10.17 9.59
N PHE A 358 -19.76 -10.45 8.84
CA PHE A 358 -21.11 -10.53 9.39
C PHE A 358 -21.30 -11.64 10.44
N ARG A 359 -20.43 -12.67 10.47
CA ARG A 359 -20.48 -13.73 11.49
C ARG A 359 -20.04 -13.28 12.88
N LEU A 360 -19.34 -12.15 12.95
CA LEU A 360 -18.83 -11.61 14.22
C LEU A 360 -19.87 -10.73 14.92
N HIS A 361 -20.89 -10.25 14.19
CA HIS A 361 -21.95 -9.38 14.72
C HIS A 361 -21.42 -8.11 15.41
N TRP A 362 -20.26 -7.63 14.96
CA TRP A 362 -19.62 -6.39 15.43
C TRP A 362 -20.07 -5.17 14.66
#